data_AF-A0A357AVR3-F1
#
_entry.id   AF-A0A357AVR3-F1
#
_cell.length_a   1.000
_cell.length_b   1.000
_cell.length_c   1.000
_cell.angle_alpha   90.00
_cell.angle_beta   90.00
_cell.angle_gamma   90.00
#
_symmetry.space_group_name_H-M   'P 1'
#
loop_
_entity.id
_entity.type
_entity.pdbx_description
1 polymer ?
#
loop_
_entity_poly.entity_id
_entity_poly.type
_entity_poly.pdbx_seq_one_letter_code
_entity_poly.pdbx_strand_id
1 'polypeptide(L)'
;GQTYILPDGGVDKARLLAAMSGSAGLRREVMDLIHPLVWNRLEEFWAAQAQVPAAFAEIPLLLESGRARDADLVAGVWRPEASRREDAARSRGLKPEDLDRFDSWQWSGPDKLRACQLVVENSGTLADLEAKARGLLALARRLARDRRRASAAAFAALFAQAARDLDQETA
;
A
#
# COMPACT_ATOMS: atom_id res chain seq x y z
N GLY A 1 -13.64 -21.77 18.30
CA GLY A 1 -13.91 -21.36 16.91
C GLY A 1 -15.01 -20.31 16.79
N GLN A 2 -16.12 -20.39 17.55
CA GLN A 2 -17.30 -19.52 17.32
C GLN A 2 -17.33 -18.24 18.17
N THR A 3 -16.33 -18.00 19.01
CA THR A 3 -16.31 -16.89 19.99
C THR A 3 -16.43 -15.50 19.36
N TYR A 4 -16.05 -15.33 18.10
CA TYR A 4 -16.02 -14.06 17.38
C TYR A 4 -16.94 -14.05 16.15
N ILE A 5 -17.97 -14.90 16.15
CA ILE A 5 -18.92 -15.04 15.05
C ILE A 5 -20.30 -14.59 15.54
N LEU A 6 -20.95 -13.73 14.75
CA LEU A 6 -22.32 -13.27 14.94
C LEU A 6 -23.31 -14.38 14.53
N PRO A 7 -24.58 -14.33 14.98
CA PRO A 7 -25.58 -15.34 14.62
C PRO A 7 -25.83 -15.50 13.11
N ASP A 8 -25.54 -14.48 12.31
CA ASP A 8 -25.64 -14.49 10.85
C ASP A 8 -24.41 -15.09 10.14
N GLY A 9 -23.40 -15.54 10.91
CA GLY A 9 -22.13 -16.05 10.40
C GLY A 9 -21.08 -14.97 10.12
N GLY A 10 -21.41 -13.69 10.32
CA GLY A 10 -20.48 -12.57 10.20
C GLY A 10 -19.45 -12.52 11.34
N VAL A 11 -18.36 -11.78 11.16
CA VAL A 11 -17.38 -11.56 12.23
C VAL A 11 -17.89 -10.50 13.21
N ASP A 12 -17.88 -10.83 14.50
CA ASP A 12 -18.10 -9.85 15.57
C ASP A 12 -16.83 -9.00 15.73
N LYS A 13 -16.73 -7.95 14.90
CA LYS A 13 -15.56 -7.07 14.85
C LYS A 13 -15.30 -6.36 16.17
N ALA A 14 -16.35 -5.99 16.91
CA ALA A 14 -16.20 -5.29 18.19
C ALA A 14 -15.58 -6.21 19.24
N ARG A 15 -16.10 -7.44 19.35
CA ARG A 15 -15.56 -8.44 20.29
C ARG A 15 -14.16 -8.89 19.90
N LEU A 16 -13.90 -9.08 18.61
CA LEU A 16 -12.57 -9.43 18.12
C LEU A 16 -11.57 -8.30 18.39
N LEU A 17 -11.94 -7.05 18.11
CA LEU A 17 -11.10 -5.90 18.41
C LEU A 17 -10.77 -5.79 19.91
N ALA A 18 -11.77 -5.95 20.78
CA ALA A 18 -11.56 -5.93 22.23
C ALA A 18 -10.57 -7.03 22.67
N ALA A 19 -10.68 -8.23 22.12
CA ALA A 19 -9.77 -9.33 22.43
C ALA A 19 -8.34 -9.08 21.90
N MET A 20 -8.19 -8.59 20.67
CA MET A 20 -6.89 -8.21 20.08
C MET A 20 -6.23 -7.04 20.81
N SER A 21 -7.03 -6.20 21.47
CA SER A 21 -6.54 -5.11 22.31
C SER A 21 -5.87 -5.61 23.59
N GLY A 22 -6.42 -6.68 24.19
CA GLY A 22 -5.87 -7.30 25.39
C GLY A 22 -4.75 -8.31 25.16
N SER A 23 -4.51 -8.74 23.91
CA SER A 23 -3.52 -9.78 23.61
C SER A 23 -2.78 -9.52 22.30
N ALA A 24 -1.48 -9.20 22.42
CA ALA A 24 -0.59 -9.11 21.26
C ALA A 24 -0.42 -10.45 20.53
N GLY A 25 -0.51 -11.57 21.25
CA GLY A 25 -0.47 -12.92 20.66
C GLY A 25 -1.68 -13.18 19.77
N LEU A 26 -2.89 -12.92 20.27
CA LEU A 26 -4.11 -13.06 19.48
C LEU A 26 -4.13 -12.11 18.28
N ARG A 27 -3.68 -10.86 18.47
CA ARG A 27 -3.55 -9.91 17.37
C ARG A 27 -2.63 -10.47 16.28
N ARG A 28 -1.47 -11.02 16.64
CA ARG A 28 -0.55 -11.62 15.67
C ARG A 28 -1.18 -12.80 14.94
N GLU A 29 -1.82 -13.71 15.66
CA GLU A 29 -2.50 -14.88 15.08
C GLU A 29 -3.57 -14.47 14.05
N VAL A 30 -4.40 -13.48 14.38
CA VAL A 30 -5.42 -12.95 13.46
C VAL A 30 -4.77 -12.32 12.23
N MET A 31 -3.72 -11.52 12.42
CA MET A 31 -3.02 -10.89 11.30
C MET A 31 -2.35 -11.94 10.40
N ASP A 32 -1.73 -12.97 10.97
CA ASP A 32 -1.06 -14.05 10.22
C ASP A 32 -2.06 -14.88 9.39
N LEU A 33 -3.29 -15.06 9.88
CA LEU A 33 -4.37 -15.70 9.12
C LEU A 33 -4.89 -14.83 7.97
N ILE A 34 -4.98 -13.51 8.19
CA ILE A 34 -5.55 -12.57 7.20
C ILE A 34 -4.53 -12.20 6.12
N HIS A 35 -3.26 -12.07 6.47
CA HIS A 35 -2.21 -11.60 5.55
C HIS A 35 -2.15 -12.38 4.23
N PRO A 36 -2.13 -13.72 4.20
CA PRO A 36 -2.12 -14.48 2.93
C PRO A 36 -3.32 -14.16 2.04
N LEU A 37 -4.51 -13.97 2.63
CA LEU A 37 -5.72 -13.64 1.88
C LEU A 37 -5.62 -12.25 1.26
N VAL A 38 -5.10 -11.27 2.01
CA VAL A 38 -4.87 -9.91 1.52
C VAL A 38 -3.83 -9.90 0.41
N TRP A 39 -2.76 -10.70 0.53
CA TRP A 39 -1.72 -10.79 -0.51
C TRP A 39 -2.24 -11.44 -1.78
N ASN A 40 -3.02 -12.52 -1.67
CA ASN A 40 -3.67 -13.11 -2.83
C ASN A 40 -4.59 -12.10 -3.53
N ARG A 41 -5.39 -11.33 -2.79
CA ARG A 41 -6.24 -10.27 -3.37
C ARG A 41 -5.42 -9.14 -4.01
N LEU A 42 -4.27 -8.81 -3.44
CA LEU A 42 -3.38 -7.80 -4.01
C LEU A 42 -2.76 -8.31 -5.32
N GLU A 43 -2.36 -9.57 -5.40
CA GLU A 43 -1.85 -10.21 -6.62
C GLU A 43 -2.92 -10.26 -7.71
N GLU A 44 -4.15 -10.66 -7.37
CA GLU A 44 -5.31 -10.63 -8.28
C GLU A 44 -5.57 -9.21 -8.81
N PHE A 45 -5.48 -8.20 -7.93
CA PHE A 45 -5.60 -6.81 -8.33
C PHE A 45 -4.53 -6.44 -9.36
N TRP A 46 -3.25 -6.74 -9.10
CA TRP A 46 -2.17 -6.42 -10.05
C TRP A 46 -2.31 -7.16 -11.37
N ALA A 47 -2.73 -8.43 -11.36
CA ALA A 47 -2.99 -9.20 -12.57
C ALA A 47 -4.12 -8.57 -13.40
N ALA A 48 -5.22 -8.16 -12.76
CA ALA A 48 -6.33 -7.48 -13.42
C ALA A 48 -5.93 -6.11 -14.00
N GLN A 49 -4.95 -5.44 -13.39
CA GLN A 49 -4.44 -4.14 -13.81
C GLN A 49 -3.19 -4.23 -14.72
N ALA A 50 -2.80 -5.40 -15.20
CA ALA A 50 -1.54 -5.59 -15.95
C ALA A 50 -1.43 -4.74 -17.23
N GLN A 51 -2.57 -4.39 -17.83
CA GLN A 51 -2.62 -3.63 -19.09
C GLN A 51 -2.71 -2.11 -18.89
N VAL A 52 -3.00 -1.62 -17.69
CA VAL A 52 -3.07 -0.18 -17.44
C VAL A 52 -1.66 0.40 -17.26
N PRO A 53 -1.41 1.66 -17.65
CA PRO A 53 -0.08 2.25 -17.56
C PRO A 53 0.35 2.54 -16.11
N ALA A 54 -0.58 2.61 -15.17
CA ALA A 54 -0.34 2.78 -13.74
C ALA A 54 -1.58 2.32 -12.94
N ALA A 55 -1.36 1.68 -11.80
CA ALA A 55 -2.39 1.30 -10.83
C ALA A 55 -1.89 1.57 -9.41
N PHE A 56 -2.81 1.84 -8.48
CA PHE A 56 -2.52 2.20 -7.10
C PHE A 56 -3.30 1.28 -6.16
N ALA A 57 -2.62 0.75 -5.14
CA ALA A 57 -3.24 0.00 -4.06
C ALA A 57 -3.08 0.79 -2.75
N GLU A 58 -4.19 1.09 -2.06
CA GLU A 58 -4.15 1.69 -0.73
C GLU A 58 -3.93 0.58 0.31
N ILE A 59 -2.79 0.63 1.02
CA ILE A 59 -2.39 -0.42 1.96
C ILE A 59 -1.98 0.24 3.29
N PRO A 60 -2.82 0.19 4.34
CA PRO A 60 -2.55 0.89 5.62
C PRO A 60 -1.27 0.48 6.34
N LEU A 61 -0.87 -0.79 6.23
CA LEU A 61 0.30 -1.39 6.87
C LEU A 61 1.42 -1.75 5.88
N LEU A 62 1.51 -1.02 4.75
CA LEU A 62 2.46 -1.33 3.68
C LEU A 62 3.90 -1.36 4.19
N LEU A 63 4.28 -0.37 4.99
CA LEU A 63 5.64 -0.21 5.49
C LEU A 63 5.97 -1.27 6.55
N GLU A 64 5.05 -1.51 7.47
CA GLU A 64 5.17 -2.51 8.53
C GLU A 64 5.28 -3.93 7.97
N SER A 65 4.62 -4.21 6.85
CA SER A 65 4.70 -5.52 6.17
C SER A 65 6.02 -5.74 5.41
N GLY A 66 6.86 -4.71 5.26
CA GLY A 66 8.09 -4.76 4.49
C GLY A 66 7.90 -4.88 2.97
N ARG A 67 6.65 -4.76 2.48
CA ARG A 67 6.28 -4.91 1.06
C ARG A 67 6.40 -3.63 0.24
N ALA A 68 6.80 -2.53 0.85
CA ALA A 68 7.07 -1.27 0.15
C ALA A 68 8.04 -1.43 -1.04
N ARG A 69 8.97 -2.39 -0.94
CA ARG A 69 9.92 -2.75 -2.01
C ARG A 69 9.27 -3.35 -3.26
N ASP A 70 8.04 -3.85 -3.15
CA ASP A 70 7.31 -4.45 -4.26
C ASP A 70 6.64 -3.37 -5.15
N ALA A 71 6.62 -2.11 -4.70
CA ALA A 71 6.02 -0.99 -5.41
C ALA A 71 7.07 -0.19 -6.19
N ASP A 72 6.70 0.23 -7.41
CA ASP A 72 7.51 1.18 -8.21
C ASP A 72 7.58 2.56 -7.53
N LEU A 73 6.56 2.91 -6.74
CA LEU A 73 6.42 4.20 -6.05
C LEU A 73 5.53 4.07 -4.80
N VAL A 74 5.99 4.61 -3.68
CA VAL A 74 5.24 4.74 -2.42
C VAL A 74 4.95 6.20 -2.13
N ALA A 75 3.66 6.54 -2.09
CA ALA A 75 3.18 7.87 -1.75
C ALA A 75 2.48 7.84 -0.38
N GLY A 76 2.96 8.67 0.56
CA GLY A 76 2.31 8.87 1.85
C GLY A 76 1.29 9.99 1.76
N VAL A 77 0.07 9.79 2.27
CA VAL A 77 -0.90 10.88 2.41
C VAL A 77 -0.78 11.45 3.81
N TRP A 78 -0.54 12.75 3.91
CA TRP A 78 -0.32 13.44 5.18
C TRP A 78 -1.38 14.49 5.46
N ARG A 79 -1.80 14.60 6.72
CA ARG A 79 -2.65 15.67 7.24
C ARG A 79 -2.23 15.93 8.70
N PRO A 80 -2.38 17.15 9.23
CA PRO A 80 -2.18 17.42 10.64
C PRO A 80 -2.95 16.43 11.53
N GLU A 81 -2.30 15.96 12.59
CA GLU A 81 -2.83 14.89 13.43
C GLU A 81 -4.18 15.26 14.07
N ALA A 82 -4.30 16.48 14.58
CA ALA A 82 -5.53 16.97 15.18
C ALA A 82 -6.72 16.86 14.20
N SER A 83 -6.50 17.30 12.96
CA SER A 83 -7.54 17.28 11.92
C SER A 83 -7.87 15.86 11.46
N ARG A 84 -6.88 14.97 11.35
CA ARG A 84 -7.09 13.54 11.08
C ARG A 84 -7.97 12.88 12.16
N ARG A 85 -7.68 13.15 13.43
CA ARG A 85 -8.42 12.58 14.57
C ARG A 85 -9.86 13.09 14.60
N GLU A 86 -10.05 14.39 14.37
CA GLU A 86 -11.38 14.99 14.27
C GLU A 86 -12.22 14.35 13.15
N ASP A 87 -11.63 14.18 11.96
CA ASP A 87 -12.32 13.54 10.84
C ASP A 87 -12.64 12.07 11.13
N ALA A 88 -11.72 11.34 11.75
CA ALA A 88 -11.93 9.93 12.08
C ALA A 88 -13.07 9.76 13.11
N ALA A 89 -13.14 10.64 14.11
CA ALA A 89 -14.25 10.68 15.05
C ALA A 89 -15.58 11.01 14.34
N ARG A 90 -15.59 12.04 13.50
CA ARG A 90 -16.80 12.52 12.80
C ARG A 90 -17.34 11.51 11.78
N SER A 91 -16.45 10.94 10.97
CA SER A 91 -16.83 10.11 9.81
C SER A 91 -17.01 8.64 10.15
N ARG A 92 -16.25 8.13 11.12
CA ARG A 92 -16.23 6.69 11.47
C ARG A 92 -16.73 6.41 12.88
N GLY A 93 -17.06 7.43 13.67
CA GLY A 93 -17.49 7.28 15.06
C GLY A 93 -16.40 6.71 15.97
N LEU A 94 -15.13 6.83 15.58
CA LEU A 94 -14.01 6.29 16.35
C LEU A 94 -13.77 7.11 17.61
N LYS A 95 -13.68 6.43 18.75
CA LYS A 95 -13.34 7.05 20.02
C LYS A 95 -11.85 7.38 20.07
N PRO A 96 -11.43 8.41 20.84
CA PRO A 96 -10.01 8.74 21.02
C PRO A 96 -9.15 7.53 21.42
N GLU A 97 -9.66 6.69 22.33
CA GLU A 97 -8.98 5.48 22.80
C GLU A 97 -8.73 4.45 21.69
N ASP A 98 -9.65 4.33 20.73
CA ASP A 98 -9.47 3.42 19.59
C ASP A 98 -8.45 3.96 18.59
N LEU A 99 -8.43 5.29 18.39
CA LEU A 99 -7.41 5.95 17.57
C LEU A 99 -6.02 5.77 18.15
N ASP A 100 -5.86 6.01 19.45
CA ASP A 100 -4.58 5.81 20.15
C ASP A 100 -4.12 4.36 20.06
N ARG A 101 -5.06 3.42 20.17
CA ARG A 101 -4.78 2.00 20.01
C ARG A 101 -4.30 1.67 18.61
N PHE A 102 -4.97 2.15 17.56
CA PHE A 102 -4.55 1.91 16.18
C PHE A 102 -3.21 2.56 15.84
N ASP A 103 -2.97 3.76 16.35
CA ASP A 103 -1.70 4.45 16.17
C ASP A 103 -0.58 3.67 16.89
N SER A 104 -0.83 3.09 18.06
CA SER A 104 0.15 2.26 18.79
C SER A 104 0.55 0.95 18.09
N TRP A 105 -0.26 0.48 17.13
CA TRP A 105 0.03 -0.74 16.37
C TRP A 105 0.79 -0.48 15.07
N GLN A 106 1.04 0.78 14.76
CA GLN A 106 1.59 1.25 13.50
C GLN A 106 2.90 1.96 13.72
N TRP A 107 3.68 2.10 12.65
CA TRP A 107 4.78 3.06 12.66
C TRP A 107 4.25 4.47 12.92
N SER A 108 5.08 5.30 13.57
CA SER A 108 4.72 6.70 13.77
C SER A 108 4.49 7.39 12.43
N GLY A 109 3.56 8.34 12.38
CA GLY A 109 3.30 9.13 11.17
C GLY A 109 4.58 9.68 10.53
N PRO A 110 5.47 10.33 11.30
CA PRO A 110 6.75 10.81 10.78
C PRO A 110 7.63 9.72 10.17
N ASP A 111 7.70 8.53 10.78
CA ASP A 111 8.49 7.41 10.25
C ASP A 111 7.90 6.90 8.94
N LYS A 112 6.56 6.81 8.86
CA LYS A 112 5.87 6.41 7.63
C LYS A 112 6.21 7.34 6.48
N LEU A 113 6.11 8.65 6.71
CA LEU A 113 6.36 9.65 5.66
C LEU A 113 7.81 9.66 5.20
N ARG A 114 8.78 9.45 6.10
CA ARG A 114 10.20 9.36 5.72
C ARG A 114 10.52 8.16 4.86
N ALA A 115 9.74 7.08 4.96
CA ALA A 115 9.91 5.89 4.12
C ALA A 115 9.22 6.02 2.74
N CYS A 116 8.38 7.04 2.54
CA CYS A 116 7.73 7.30 1.26
C CYS A 116 8.65 8.09 0.32
N GLN A 117 8.59 7.80 -0.98
CA GLN A 117 9.30 8.61 -1.98
C GLN A 117 8.62 9.96 -2.22
N LEU A 118 7.31 10.05 -1.94
CA LEU A 118 6.51 11.25 -2.09
C LEU A 118 5.53 11.40 -0.94
N VAL A 119 5.22 12.64 -0.59
CA VAL A 119 4.18 12.97 0.37
C VAL A 119 3.12 13.83 -0.30
N VAL A 120 1.87 13.40 -0.21
CA VAL A 120 0.67 14.11 -0.66
C VAL A 120 0.00 14.75 0.54
N GLU A 121 0.12 16.07 0.67
CA GLU A 121 -0.59 16.80 1.71
C GLU A 121 -2.11 16.85 1.42
N ASN A 122 -2.91 16.51 2.42
CA ASN A 122 -4.37 16.47 2.40
C ASN A 122 -4.99 17.44 3.43
N SER A 123 -4.43 18.65 3.54
CA SER A 123 -4.93 19.71 4.43
C SER A 123 -5.94 20.64 3.76
N GLY A 124 -6.01 20.62 2.42
CA GLY A 124 -6.84 21.53 1.62
C GLY A 124 -8.24 21.00 1.32
N THR A 125 -8.84 21.52 0.25
CA THR A 125 -10.14 21.09 -0.27
C THR A 125 -10.04 19.78 -1.05
N LEU A 126 -11.19 19.15 -1.33
CA LEU A 126 -11.24 17.98 -2.21
C LEU A 126 -10.66 18.30 -3.60
N ALA A 127 -10.91 19.50 -4.13
CA ALA A 127 -10.36 19.95 -5.42
C ALA A 127 -8.81 20.03 -5.39
N ASP A 128 -8.23 20.47 -4.28
CA ASP A 128 -6.77 20.49 -4.09
C ASP A 128 -6.20 19.06 -4.07
N LEU A 129 -6.88 18.15 -3.38
CA LEU A 129 -6.50 16.74 -3.33
C LEU A 129 -6.60 16.08 -4.71
N GLU A 130 -7.67 16.34 -5.45
CA GLU A 130 -7.84 15.85 -6.83
C GLU A 130 -6.74 16.36 -7.77
N ALA A 131 -6.33 17.63 -7.62
CA ALA A 131 -5.22 18.17 -8.40
C ALA A 131 -3.91 17.44 -8.08
N LYS A 132 -3.63 17.20 -6.80
CA LYS A 132 -2.47 16.42 -6.34
C LYS A 132 -2.52 14.97 -6.85
N ALA A 133 -3.70 14.34 -6.83
CA ALA A 133 -3.92 12.98 -7.35
C ALA A 133 -3.66 12.89 -8.87
N ARG A 134 -4.11 13.89 -9.65
CA ARG A 134 -3.79 13.99 -11.08
C ARG A 134 -2.28 14.10 -11.32
N GLY A 135 -1.59 14.90 -10.52
CA GLY A 135 -0.13 15.02 -10.56
C GLY A 135 0.57 13.69 -10.28
N LEU A 136 0.14 12.97 -9.23
CA LEU A 136 0.67 11.65 -8.89
C LEU A 136 0.46 10.63 -10.02
N LEU A 137 -0.72 10.60 -10.63
CA LEU A 137 -1.02 9.73 -11.77
C LEU A 137 -0.13 10.06 -12.99
N ALA A 138 0.06 11.34 -13.29
CA ALA A 138 0.94 11.77 -14.37
C ALA A 138 2.40 11.33 -14.15
N LEU A 139 2.89 11.46 -12.91
CA LEU A 139 4.22 10.99 -12.53
C LEU A 139 4.34 9.46 -12.65
N ALA A 140 3.38 8.70 -12.12
CA ALA A 140 3.39 7.24 -12.23
C ALA A 140 3.41 6.76 -13.69
N ARG A 141 2.60 7.39 -14.57
CA ARG A 141 2.61 7.11 -16.02
C ARG A 141 3.95 7.46 -16.67
N ARG A 142 4.65 8.48 -16.20
CA ARG A 142 5.99 8.82 -16.68
C ARG A 142 7.00 7.75 -16.26
N LEU A 143 7.04 7.38 -14.98
CA LEU A 143 7.92 6.33 -14.46
C LEU A 143 7.72 5.00 -15.19
N ALA A 144 6.46 4.60 -15.44
CA ALA A 144 6.14 3.40 -16.18
C ALA A 144 6.67 3.43 -17.62
N ARG A 145 6.55 4.57 -18.32
CA ARG A 145 7.09 4.75 -19.67
C ARG A 145 8.62 4.69 -19.68
N ASP A 146 9.27 5.36 -18.74
CA ASP A 146 10.73 5.41 -18.64
C ASP A 146 11.30 4.02 -18.33
N ARG A 147 10.65 3.25 -17.44
CA ARG A 147 11.00 1.85 -17.16
C ARG A 147 10.87 0.95 -18.39
N ARG A 148 9.73 1.01 -19.11
CA ARG A 148 9.52 0.23 -20.34
C ARG A 148 10.60 0.53 -21.39
N ARG A 149 10.96 1.80 -21.56
CA ARG A 149 12.04 2.22 -22.47
C ARG A 149 13.40 1.68 -22.04
N ALA A 150 13.73 1.77 -20.76
CA ALA A 150 14.99 1.25 -20.22
C ALA A 150 15.09 -0.28 -20.41
N SER A 151 14.01 -1.01 -20.12
CA SER A 151 13.97 -2.47 -20.36
C SER A 151 14.11 -2.82 -21.83
N ALA A 152 13.41 -2.15 -22.74
CA ALA A 152 13.53 -2.39 -24.18
C ALA A 152 14.96 -2.11 -24.68
N ALA A 153 15.59 -1.04 -24.22
CA ALA A 153 16.99 -0.72 -24.56
C ALA A 153 17.96 -1.78 -24.03
N ALA A 154 17.78 -2.26 -22.79
CA ALA A 154 18.59 -3.31 -22.20
C ALA A 154 18.48 -4.63 -22.98
N PHE A 155 17.25 -5.02 -23.37
CA PHE A 155 17.04 -6.20 -24.21
C PHE A 155 17.71 -6.05 -25.58
N ALA A 156 17.53 -4.91 -26.25
CA ALA A 156 18.15 -4.65 -27.55
C ALA A 156 19.69 -4.74 -27.48
N ALA A 157 20.29 -4.20 -26.41
CA ALA A 157 21.73 -4.28 -26.18
C ALA A 157 22.21 -5.72 -25.96
N LEU A 158 21.45 -6.52 -25.19
CA LEU A 158 21.76 -7.93 -24.94
C LEU A 158 21.74 -8.75 -26.24
N PHE A 159 20.71 -8.58 -27.08
CA PHE A 159 20.63 -9.27 -28.37
C PHE A 159 21.74 -8.83 -29.33
N ALA A 160 22.07 -7.54 -29.37
CA ALA A 160 23.16 -7.05 -30.19
C ALA A 160 24.52 -7.63 -29.74
N GLN A 161 24.70 -7.87 -28.44
CA GLN A 161 25.89 -8.54 -27.93
C GLN A 161 25.93 -10.02 -28.34
N ALA A 162 24.84 -10.76 -28.11
CA ALA A 162 24.76 -12.18 -28.46
C ALA A 162 24.99 -12.43 -29.97
N ALA A 163 24.50 -11.55 -30.84
CA ALA A 163 24.75 -11.63 -32.28
C ALA A 163 26.25 -11.48 -32.60
N ARG A 164 26.94 -10.52 -31.96
CA ARG A 164 28.39 -10.34 -32.14
C ARG A 164 29.18 -11.56 -31.66
N ASP A 165 28.77 -12.16 -30.55
CA ASP A 165 29.47 -13.32 -29.98
C ASP A 165 29.32 -14.55 -30.91
N LEU A 166 28.14 -14.76 -31.49
CA LEU A 166 27.90 -15.85 -32.46
C LEU A 166 28.69 -15.67 -33.77
N ASP A 167 28.78 -14.43 -34.27
CA ASP A 167 29.59 -14.12 -35.46
C ASP A 167 31.09 -14.35 -35.20
N GLN A 168 31.56 -14.19 -33.96
CA GLN A 168 32.95 -14.47 -33.57
C GLN A 168 33.26 -15.96 -33.40
N GLU A 169 32.29 -16.77 -32.97
CA GLU A 169 32.46 -18.23 -32.84
C GLU A 169 32.40 -18.97 -34.18
N THR A 170 31.82 -18.36 -35.20
CA THR A 170 31.66 -18.96 -36.55
C THR A 170 32.70 -18.51 -37.56
N ALA A 171 33.62 -17.62 -37.19
CA ALA A 171 34.74 -17.10 -37.99
C ALA A 171 36.06 -17.81 -37.65
#